data_AF-A0A950KTF7-F1
#
_entry.id   AF-A0A950KTF7-F1
#
_cell.length_a   1.000
_cell.length_b   1.000
_cell.length_c   1.000
_cell.angle_alpha   90.00
_cell.angle_beta   90.00
_cell.angle_gamma   90.00
#
_symmetry.space_group_name_H-M   'P 1'
#
loop_
_entity.id
_entity.type
_entity.pdbx_description
1 polymer ?
#
loop_
_entity_poly.entity_id
_entity_poly.type
_entity_poly.pdbx_seq_one_letter_code
_entity_poly.pdbx_strand_id
1 'polypeptide(L)'
;MKASATRAAIRFLAHMRSCFSVDARIPQGCWITADTALHWGLIIAAAALVMWIRLLPLSPGILDDVATLVVWQRRASVVAASLPPEISARSRATELRRLLDQWRQHHLDEFNAERKQVAARLRSELSYAGADGVQHIILGDYDSYHWLRMARNYLRMELHAMP
;
A
#
# COMPACT_ATOMS: atom_id res chain seq x y z
N MET A 1 -62.84 -22.51 42.91
CA MET A 1 -62.32 -21.14 42.67
C MET A 1 -61.29 -21.09 41.53
N LYS A 2 -61.66 -21.44 40.27
CA LYS A 2 -60.73 -21.39 39.11
C LYS A 2 -61.22 -20.54 37.92
N ALA A 3 -62.39 -19.90 38.01
CA ALA A 3 -63.01 -19.18 36.90
C ALA A 3 -62.65 -17.68 36.80
N SER A 4 -61.88 -17.13 37.75
CA SER A 4 -61.55 -15.69 37.82
C SER A 4 -60.29 -15.31 37.01
N ALA A 5 -59.27 -16.18 37.00
CA ALA A 5 -57.99 -15.89 36.37
C ALA A 5 -58.08 -15.81 34.83
N THR A 6 -58.95 -16.60 34.21
CA THR A 6 -59.04 -16.71 32.74
C THR A 6 -59.68 -15.47 32.10
N ARG A 7 -60.58 -14.77 32.81
CA ARG A 7 -61.20 -13.53 32.29
C ARG A 7 -60.26 -12.33 32.36
N ALA A 8 -59.35 -12.31 33.33
CA ALA A 8 -58.33 -11.26 33.45
C ALA A 8 -57.30 -11.36 32.31
N ALA A 9 -56.86 -12.57 31.95
CA ALA A 9 -55.90 -12.79 30.88
C ALA A 9 -56.45 -12.40 29.49
N ILE A 10 -57.72 -12.70 29.20
CA ILE A 10 -58.35 -12.36 27.91
C ILE A 10 -58.54 -10.84 27.78
N ARG A 11 -58.91 -10.15 28.87
CA ARG A 11 -59.08 -8.69 28.87
C ARG A 11 -57.73 -7.95 28.76
N PHE A 12 -56.65 -8.52 29.32
CA PHE A 12 -55.29 -8.00 29.17
C PHE A 12 -54.75 -8.15 27.74
N LEU A 13 -55.02 -9.29 27.09
CA LEU A 13 -54.62 -9.53 25.70
C LEU A 13 -55.40 -8.65 24.69
N ALA A 14 -56.68 -8.36 24.96
CA ALA A 14 -57.46 -7.44 24.14
C ALA A 14 -56.98 -5.97 24.27
N HIS A 15 -56.53 -5.57 25.46
CA HIS A 15 -55.99 -4.22 25.69
C HIS A 15 -54.59 -4.04 25.06
N MET A 16 -53.72 -5.04 25.15
CA MET A 16 -52.40 -5.00 24.48
C MET A 16 -52.51 -4.92 22.96
N ARG A 17 -53.55 -5.52 22.36
CA ARG A 17 -53.78 -5.43 20.91
C ARG A 17 -54.27 -4.04 20.46
N SER A 18 -54.90 -3.27 21.35
CA SER A 18 -55.35 -1.90 21.08
C SER A 18 -54.24 -0.86 21.19
N CYS A 19 -53.20 -1.12 21.99
CA CYS A 19 -51.99 -0.27 22.04
C CYS A 19 -51.05 -0.49 20.84
N PHE A 20 -51.29 -1.54 20.04
CA PHE A 20 -50.53 -1.88 18.85
C PHE A 20 -51.21 -1.43 17.53
N SER A 21 -52.10 -0.44 17.58
CA SER A 21 -52.32 0.40 16.40
C SER A 21 -51.18 1.40 16.31
N VAL A 22 -50.07 0.92 15.74
CA VAL A 22 -49.03 1.78 15.21
C VAL A 22 -49.67 2.54 14.05
N ASP A 23 -50.02 3.80 14.30
CA ASP A 23 -50.27 4.78 13.26
C ASP A 23 -49.04 4.80 12.35
N ALA A 24 -49.16 4.21 11.17
CA ALA A 24 -48.12 4.12 10.16
C ALA A 24 -47.91 5.47 9.47
N ARG A 25 -47.57 6.51 10.24
CA ARG A 25 -46.89 7.71 9.74
C ARG A 25 -45.45 7.66 10.19
N ILE A 26 -44.71 6.75 9.58
CA ILE A 26 -43.24 6.77 9.63
C ILE A 26 -42.81 8.07 8.92
N PRO A 27 -42.12 9.00 9.60
CA PRO A 27 -41.50 10.11 8.92
C PRO A 27 -40.48 9.55 7.92
N GLN A 28 -40.64 9.93 6.65
CA GLN A 28 -39.72 9.63 5.53
C GLN A 28 -38.36 10.30 5.75
N GLY A 29 -37.64 9.92 6.79
CA GLY A 29 -36.49 10.68 7.28
C GLY A 29 -35.40 9.81 7.87
N CYS A 30 -35.01 8.72 7.21
CA CYS A 30 -33.64 8.20 7.25
C CYS A 30 -33.48 7.08 6.21
N TRP A 31 -33.27 7.44 4.95
CA TRP A 31 -33.05 6.50 3.84
C TRP A 31 -31.56 6.13 3.74
N ILE A 32 -30.92 5.70 4.84
CA ILE A 32 -29.69 4.94 4.72
C ILE A 32 -30.12 3.51 4.41
N THR A 33 -30.49 3.27 3.16
CA THR A 33 -30.79 1.92 2.65
C THR A 33 -29.54 1.06 2.81
N ALA A 34 -29.69 -0.25 3.04
CA ALA A 34 -28.57 -1.18 3.17
C ALA A 34 -27.58 -1.08 1.98
N ASP A 35 -28.09 -0.73 0.80
CA ASP A 35 -27.29 -0.45 -0.40
C ASP A 35 -26.32 0.72 -0.21
N THR A 36 -26.76 1.78 0.47
CA THR A 36 -25.93 2.96 0.75
C THR A 36 -24.74 2.58 1.64
N ALA A 37 -24.95 1.74 2.64
CA ALA A 37 -23.88 1.26 3.52
C ALA A 37 -22.85 0.39 2.78
N LEU A 38 -23.29 -0.48 1.87
CA LEU A 38 -22.40 -1.30 1.04
C LEU A 38 -21.54 -0.44 0.10
N HIS A 39 -22.14 0.57 -0.55
CA HIS A 39 -21.41 1.49 -1.43
C HIS A 39 -20.33 2.27 -0.67
N TRP A 40 -20.67 2.83 0.50
CA TRP A 40 -19.67 3.50 1.33
C TRP A 40 -18.58 2.56 1.81
N GLY A 41 -18.92 1.32 2.18
CA GLY A 41 -17.95 0.29 2.54
C GLY A 41 -16.95 0.01 1.41
N LEU A 42 -17.43 -0.14 0.17
CA LEU A 42 -16.57 -0.34 -1.00
C LEU A 42 -15.67 0.88 -1.28
N ILE A 43 -16.20 2.10 -1.17
CA ILE A 43 -15.42 3.33 -1.35
C ILE A 43 -14.30 3.43 -0.30
N ILE A 44 -14.62 3.16 0.97
CA ILE A 44 -13.63 3.19 2.05
C ILE A 44 -12.57 2.11 1.83
N ALA A 45 -12.97 0.89 1.45
CA ALA A 45 -12.05 -0.20 1.16
C ALA A 45 -11.11 0.15 -0.01
N ALA A 46 -11.64 0.74 -1.09
CA ALA A 46 -10.84 1.20 -2.22
C ALA A 46 -9.88 2.32 -1.82
N ALA A 47 -10.33 3.30 -1.04
CA ALA A 47 -9.48 4.38 -0.55
C ALA A 47 -8.37 3.85 0.38
N ALA A 48 -8.69 2.91 1.27
CA ALA A 48 -7.71 2.25 2.13
C ALA A 48 -6.68 1.45 1.32
N LEU A 49 -7.11 0.73 0.28
CA LEU A 49 -6.22 0.00 -0.62
C LEU A 49 -5.27 0.94 -1.38
N VAL A 50 -5.81 2.04 -1.92
CA VAL A 50 -4.98 3.05 -2.61
C VAL A 50 -4.00 3.69 -1.63
N MET A 51 -4.44 4.03 -0.41
CA MET A 51 -3.58 4.56 0.63
C MET A 51 -2.48 3.56 1.02
N TRP A 52 -2.80 2.28 1.15
CA TRP A 52 -1.83 1.21 1.41
C TRP A 52 -0.79 1.11 0.29
N ILE A 53 -1.23 1.10 -0.98
CA ILE A 53 -0.34 1.08 -2.14
C ILE A 53 0.55 2.32 -2.21
N ARG A 54 0.01 3.49 -1.82
CA ARG A 54 0.76 4.76 -1.76
C ARG A 54 1.76 4.81 -0.61
N LEU A 55 1.50 4.10 0.48
CA LEU A 55 2.37 4.02 1.65
C LEU A 55 3.44 2.92 1.51
N LEU A 56 3.22 1.91 0.67
CA LEU A 56 4.21 0.86 0.39
C LEU A 56 5.60 1.41 0.07
N PRO A 57 5.76 2.36 -0.86
CA PRO A 57 7.08 2.80 -1.27
C PRO A 57 7.70 3.84 -0.32
N LEU A 58 6.95 4.28 0.71
CA LEU A 58 7.50 4.94 1.89
C LEU A 58 8.05 3.95 2.93
N SER A 59 7.82 2.65 2.74
CA SER A 59 8.41 1.67 3.63
C SER A 59 9.94 1.62 3.42
N PRO A 60 10.74 1.80 4.48
CA PRO A 60 12.20 1.73 4.38
C PRO A 60 12.69 0.39 3.82
N GLY A 61 11.88 -0.67 3.87
CA GLY A 61 12.19 -1.99 3.35
C GLY A 61 12.46 -2.03 1.84
N ILE A 62 11.75 -1.25 1.02
CA ILE A 62 11.92 -1.33 -0.45
C ILE A 62 13.31 -0.83 -0.88
N LEU A 63 13.81 0.25 -0.28
CA LEU A 63 15.16 0.74 -0.55
C LEU A 63 16.22 -0.26 -0.09
N ASP A 64 15.98 -0.93 1.03
CA ASP A 64 16.89 -1.96 1.55
C ASP A 64 16.89 -3.23 0.67
N ASP A 65 15.75 -3.61 0.10
CA ASP A 65 15.62 -4.73 -0.83
C ASP A 65 16.30 -4.44 -2.17
N VAL A 66 16.11 -3.24 -2.72
CA VAL A 66 16.80 -2.80 -3.93
C VAL A 66 18.31 -2.70 -3.69
N ALA A 67 18.73 -2.13 -2.56
CA ALA A 67 20.15 -2.08 -2.19
C ALA A 67 20.74 -3.47 -2.04
N THR A 68 19.99 -4.42 -1.46
CA THR A 68 20.37 -5.83 -1.39
C THR A 68 20.59 -6.38 -2.80
N LEU A 69 19.64 -6.19 -3.71
CA LEU A 69 19.74 -6.67 -5.10
C LEU A 69 20.96 -6.10 -5.83
N VAL A 70 21.24 -4.80 -5.67
CA VAL A 70 22.38 -4.11 -6.29
C VAL A 70 23.71 -4.67 -5.79
N VAL A 71 23.86 -4.84 -4.46
CA VAL A 71 25.08 -5.43 -3.87
C VAL A 71 25.24 -6.87 -4.35
N TRP A 72 24.15 -7.64 -4.36
CA TRP A 72 24.15 -9.01 -4.89
C TRP A 72 24.59 -9.08 -6.35
N GLN A 73 24.06 -8.22 -7.21
CA GLN A 73 24.41 -8.19 -8.64
C GLN A 73 25.88 -7.83 -8.85
N ARG A 74 26.38 -6.83 -8.12
CA ARG A 74 27.79 -6.44 -8.17
C ARG A 74 28.69 -7.61 -7.78
N ARG A 75 28.41 -8.28 -6.66
CA ARG A 75 29.21 -9.42 -6.19
C ARG A 75 29.08 -10.63 -7.11
N ALA A 76 27.88 -10.90 -7.63
CA ALA A 76 27.65 -11.95 -8.62
C ALA A 76 28.52 -11.76 -9.87
N SER A 77 28.69 -10.53 -10.35
CA SER A 77 29.57 -10.25 -11.51
C SER A 77 31.03 -10.59 -11.24
N VAL A 78 31.54 -10.27 -10.04
CA VAL A 78 32.92 -10.56 -9.64
C VAL A 78 33.14 -12.07 -9.47
N VAL A 79 32.22 -12.76 -8.80
CA VAL A 79 32.29 -14.22 -8.61
C VAL A 79 32.13 -14.95 -9.95
N ALA A 80 31.22 -14.49 -10.81
CA ALA A 80 31.00 -15.10 -12.12
C ALA A 80 32.24 -15.03 -13.03
N ALA A 81 33.05 -13.97 -12.90
CA ALA A 81 34.32 -13.83 -13.60
C ALA A 81 35.41 -14.80 -13.10
N SER A 82 35.29 -15.28 -11.85
CA SER A 82 36.22 -16.26 -11.26
C SER A 82 35.84 -17.73 -11.54
N LEU A 83 34.65 -17.97 -12.10
CA LEU A 83 34.19 -19.34 -12.40
C LEU A 83 34.92 -19.92 -13.62
N PRO A 84 35.40 -21.18 -13.54
CA PRO A 84 36.00 -21.87 -14.67
C PRO A 84 35.07 -21.89 -15.90
N PRO A 85 35.61 -21.68 -17.11
CA PRO A 85 34.81 -21.66 -18.33
C PRO A 85 34.24 -23.03 -18.71
N GLU A 86 34.80 -24.14 -18.21
CA GLU A 86 34.42 -25.51 -18.56
C GLU A 86 33.11 -25.98 -17.89
N ILE A 87 32.56 -25.21 -16.94
CA ILE A 87 31.34 -25.58 -16.22
C ILE A 87 30.12 -25.38 -17.12
N SER A 88 29.27 -26.42 -17.21
CA SER A 88 28.00 -26.34 -17.94
C SER A 88 27.12 -25.19 -17.44
N ALA A 89 26.32 -24.57 -18.33
CA ALA A 89 25.48 -23.42 -17.96
C ALA A 89 24.53 -23.70 -16.78
N ARG A 90 23.98 -24.93 -16.70
CA ARG A 90 23.10 -25.34 -15.60
C ARG A 90 23.85 -25.48 -14.27
N SER A 91 25.05 -26.07 -14.29
CA SER A 91 25.91 -26.19 -13.10
C SER A 91 26.47 -24.84 -12.65
N ARG A 92 26.73 -23.92 -13.60
CA ARG A 92 27.30 -22.60 -13.34
C ARG A 92 26.39 -21.74 -12.46
N ALA A 93 25.08 -21.76 -12.70
CA ALA A 93 24.12 -21.02 -11.88
C ALA A 93 24.09 -21.53 -10.43
N THR A 94 24.10 -22.86 -10.24
CA THR A 94 24.13 -23.48 -8.91
C THR A 94 25.43 -23.17 -8.17
N GLU A 95 26.56 -23.27 -8.87
CA GLU A 95 27.87 -23.00 -8.27
C GLU A 95 28.06 -21.51 -7.93
N LEU A 96 27.61 -20.60 -8.80
CA LEU A 96 27.59 -19.17 -8.51
C LEU A 96 26.79 -18.86 -7.24
N ARG A 97 25.60 -19.45 -7.11
CA ARG A 97 24.75 -19.26 -5.92
C ARG A 97 25.44 -19.78 -4.66
N ARG A 98 26.04 -20.97 -4.72
CA ARG A 98 26.79 -21.57 -3.62
C ARG A 98 27.94 -20.67 -3.17
N LEU A 99 28.75 -20.18 -4.10
CA LEU A 99 29.88 -19.30 -3.82
C LEU A 99 29.44 -17.95 -3.22
N LEU A 100 28.36 -17.37 -3.74
CA LEU A 100 27.83 -16.11 -3.21
C LEU A 100 27.26 -16.28 -1.79
N ASP A 101 26.55 -17.38 -1.53
CA ASP A 101 26.04 -17.69 -0.19
C ASP A 101 27.19 -17.91 0.80
N GLN A 102 28.23 -18.65 0.40
CA GLN A 102 29.43 -18.85 1.20
C GLN A 102 30.14 -17.53 1.50
N TRP A 103 30.32 -16.68 0.48
CA TRP A 103 30.92 -15.36 0.67
C TRP A 103 30.11 -14.49 1.62
N ARG A 104 28.77 -14.43 1.46
CA ARG A 104 27.89 -13.64 2.32
C ARG A 104 27.99 -14.08 3.79
N GLN A 105 28.09 -15.38 4.05
CA GLN A 105 28.25 -15.90 5.42
C GLN A 105 29.57 -15.46 6.05
N HIS A 106 30.65 -15.43 5.27
CA HIS A 106 31.98 -15.02 5.76
C HIS A 106 32.14 -13.50 5.85
N HIS A 107 31.40 -12.74 5.05
CA HIS A 107 31.50 -11.28 4.91
C HIS A 107 30.20 -10.55 5.29
N LEU A 108 29.48 -11.05 6.31
CA LEU A 108 28.15 -10.52 6.66
C LEU A 108 28.18 -9.02 7.02
N ASP A 109 29.20 -8.59 7.76
CA ASP A 109 29.34 -7.19 8.18
C ASP A 109 29.69 -6.27 7.00
N GLU A 110 30.60 -6.71 6.11
CA GLU A 110 30.95 -5.98 4.89
C GLU A 110 29.74 -5.86 3.97
N PHE A 111 28.98 -6.95 3.78
CA PHE A 111 27.76 -6.95 3.00
C PHE A 111 26.71 -5.98 3.56
N ASN A 112 26.52 -5.99 4.89
CA ASN A 112 25.59 -5.07 5.54
C ASN A 112 26.03 -3.61 5.45
N ALA A 113 27.32 -3.34 5.57
CA ALA A 113 27.88 -1.99 5.40
C ALA A 113 27.67 -1.49 3.96
N GLU A 114 28.01 -2.30 2.96
CA GLU A 114 27.82 -1.96 1.54
C GLU A 114 26.34 -1.74 1.23
N ARG A 115 25.45 -2.61 1.74
CA ARG A 115 23.99 -2.45 1.59
C ARG A 115 23.51 -1.12 2.17
N LYS A 116 23.93 -0.76 3.38
CA LYS A 116 23.56 0.53 4.00
C LYS A 116 24.07 1.72 3.20
N GLN A 117 25.29 1.64 2.67
CA GLN A 117 25.87 2.68 1.84
C GLN A 117 25.10 2.86 0.53
N VAL A 118 24.74 1.76 -0.14
CA VAL A 118 23.93 1.78 -1.37
C VAL A 118 22.52 2.32 -1.07
N ALA A 119 21.88 1.87 0.00
CA ALA A 119 20.55 2.36 0.40
C ALA A 119 20.56 3.86 0.71
N ALA A 120 21.58 4.35 1.43
CA ALA A 120 21.74 5.77 1.71
C ALA A 120 21.97 6.59 0.43
N ARG A 121 22.79 6.08 -0.49
CA ARG A 121 23.02 6.70 -1.79
C ARG A 121 21.74 6.77 -2.62
N LEU A 122 21.03 5.64 -2.78
CA LEU A 122 19.75 5.60 -3.50
C LEU A 122 18.74 6.56 -2.88
N ARG A 123 18.65 6.61 -1.54
CA ARG A 123 17.80 7.57 -0.85
C ARG A 123 18.19 9.01 -1.19
N SER A 124 19.48 9.34 -1.23
CA SER A 124 19.95 10.69 -1.57
C SER A 124 19.68 11.06 -3.03
N GLU A 125 19.87 10.13 -3.98
CA GLU A 125 19.59 10.35 -5.41
C GLU A 125 18.09 10.47 -5.69
N LEU A 126 17.28 9.76 -4.90
CA LEU A 126 15.83 9.82 -4.94
C LEU A 126 15.28 10.88 -3.98
N SER A 127 16.07 11.76 -3.37
CA SER A 127 15.52 12.82 -2.52
C SER A 127 15.85 14.19 -3.11
N TYR A 128 14.88 15.11 -3.12
CA TYR A 128 15.09 16.51 -3.49
C TYR A 128 14.48 17.45 -2.46
N ALA A 129 15.02 18.66 -2.35
CA ALA A 129 14.41 19.71 -1.54
C ALA A 129 13.39 20.48 -2.39
N GLY A 130 12.14 20.50 -1.96
CA GLY A 130 11.10 21.31 -2.58
C GLY A 130 11.33 22.80 -2.33
N ALA A 131 10.64 23.67 -3.08
CA ALA A 131 10.68 25.13 -2.87
C ALA A 131 10.16 25.55 -1.48
N ASP A 132 9.46 24.65 -0.80
CA ASP A 132 8.98 24.75 0.59
C ASP A 132 10.04 24.38 1.63
N GLY A 133 11.25 23.97 1.21
CA GLY A 133 12.32 23.49 2.09
C GLY A 133 12.09 22.09 2.66
N VAL A 134 11.04 21.39 2.22
CA VAL A 134 10.74 20.02 2.66
C VAL A 134 11.48 19.04 1.75
N GLN A 135 12.03 17.97 2.34
CA GLN A 135 12.67 16.91 1.58
C GLN A 135 11.63 15.92 1.05
N HIS A 136 11.55 15.80 -0.27
CA HIS A 136 10.63 14.92 -1.00
C HIS A 136 11.40 13.75 -1.61
N ILE A 137 10.80 12.55 -1.62
CA ILE A 137 11.38 11.35 -2.25
C ILE A 137 10.76 11.16 -3.65
N ILE A 138 11.59 11.14 -4.70
CA ILE A 138 11.26 10.76 -6.07
C ILE A 138 10.90 9.28 -6.08
N LEU A 139 9.60 9.01 -6.08
CA LEU A 139 9.04 7.68 -6.19
C LEU A 139 8.89 7.35 -7.68
N GLY A 140 9.88 6.65 -8.23
CA GLY A 140 9.83 6.08 -9.57
C GLY A 140 8.50 5.36 -9.84
N ASP A 141 7.99 5.53 -11.05
CA ASP A 141 6.67 5.16 -11.58
C ASP A 141 5.44 5.93 -11.06
N TYR A 142 5.42 6.39 -9.80
CA TYR A 142 4.27 7.16 -9.26
C TYR A 142 4.35 8.68 -9.46
N ASP A 143 5.53 9.20 -9.81
CA ASP A 143 5.71 10.58 -10.25
C ASP A 143 5.20 10.82 -11.67
N SER A 144 4.53 9.82 -12.25
CA SER A 144 3.74 9.95 -13.46
C SER A 144 2.73 11.13 -13.37
N TYR A 145 2.26 11.45 -12.17
CA TYR A 145 1.41 12.64 -11.94
C TYR A 145 2.18 13.96 -11.75
N HIS A 146 3.42 13.93 -11.27
CA HIS A 146 4.20 15.15 -11.08
C HIS A 146 4.76 15.67 -12.41
N TRP A 147 5.23 14.80 -13.31
CA TRP A 147 5.58 15.27 -14.66
C TRP A 147 4.34 15.77 -15.40
N LEU A 148 3.17 15.14 -15.23
CA LEU A 148 1.91 15.65 -15.80
C LEU A 148 1.50 17.01 -15.21
N ARG A 149 1.69 17.22 -13.91
CA ARG A 149 1.43 18.50 -13.24
C ARG A 149 2.40 19.58 -13.71
N MET A 150 3.68 19.24 -13.88
CA MET A 150 4.72 20.11 -14.42
C MET A 150 4.46 20.45 -15.88
N ALA A 151 4.17 19.45 -16.72
CA ALA A 151 3.83 19.64 -18.14
C ALA A 151 2.58 20.53 -18.30
N ARG A 152 1.55 20.34 -17.47
CA ARG A 152 0.39 21.23 -17.44
C ARG A 152 0.75 22.68 -17.08
N ASN A 153 1.67 22.87 -16.14
CA ASN A 153 2.13 24.20 -15.76
C ASN A 153 2.94 24.85 -16.88
N TYR A 154 3.83 24.11 -17.56
CA TYR A 154 4.58 24.61 -18.72
C TYR A 154 3.66 25.01 -19.88
N LEU A 155 2.68 24.16 -20.24
CA LEU A 155 1.71 24.47 -21.29
C LEU A 155 0.86 25.72 -20.96
N ARG A 156 0.54 25.95 -19.68
CA ARG A 156 -0.17 27.16 -19.26
C ARG A 156 0.70 28.42 -19.30
N MET A 157 1.99 28.31 -19.02
CA MET A 157 2.90 29.44 -19.09
C MET A 157 3.17 29.85 -20.54
N GLU A 158 3.32 28.90 -21.46
CA GLU A 158 3.46 29.19 -22.90
C GLU A 158 2.20 29.83 -23.50
N LEU A 159 1.01 29.39 -23.07
CA LEU A 159 -0.26 29.94 -23.54
C LEU A 159 -0.49 31.41 -23.13
N HIS A 160 0.15 31.87 -22.05
CA HIS A 160 0.10 33.27 -21.60
C HIS A 160 1.29 34.11 -22.08
N ALA A 161 2.27 33.50 -22.75
CA ALA A 161 3.46 34.18 -23.27
C ALA A 161 3.38 34.52 -24.78
N MET A 162 2.29 34.15 -25.47
CA MET A 162 2.01 34.60 -26.84
C MET A 162 1.18 35.91 -26.81
N PRO A 163 1.71 37.03 -27.33
CA PRO A 163 1.01 38.31 -27.40
C PRO A 163 -0.13 38.34 -28.43
#